data_AF-A0A7H2BG96-F1
#
_entry.id   AF-A0A7H2BG96-F1
#
_cell.length_a   1.000
_cell.length_b   1.000
_cell.length_c   1.000
_cell.angle_alpha   90.00
_cell.angle_beta   90.00
_cell.angle_gamma   90.00
#
_symmetry.space_group_name_H-M   'P 1'
#
loop_
_entity.id
_entity.type
_entity.pdbx_description
1 polymer ?
#
loop_
_entity_poly.entity_id
_entity_poly.type
_entity_poly.pdbx_seq_one_letter_code
_entity_poly.pdbx_strand_id
1 'polypeptide(L)'
;MKSPKILAGALALSLGAAVITGVPAQAEPQQHPSFTTTAQMVNLARVAADDYEVTLRGAIGDYFRTHGGEAHFGEPLADEWPLEDGGAGQQFDNGYIIYWSPQTGAFAVDFDGAIGDTYRQGDYESTYGYPLFDEVNIPGGAMQKFYKVGKGTYAFYWSPSTGPHTVWEGGAIGGRFTSEGGTGTFGFPTGEEEVTPYGAFQVFQ
;
A
#
# COMPACT_ATOMS: atom_id res chain seq x y z
N MET A 1 35.46 -7.60 -57.06
CA MET A 1 34.41 -8.62 -57.23
C MET A 1 33.06 -7.91 -57.23
N LYS A 2 32.34 -7.98 -58.37
CA LYS A 2 31.02 -7.40 -58.61
C LYS A 2 29.96 -8.50 -58.48
N SER A 3 28.76 -8.13 -58.04
CA SER A 3 27.56 -8.98 -57.91
C SER A 3 27.17 -9.70 -59.20
N PRO A 4 26.25 -10.68 -59.10
CA PRO A 4 25.05 -10.59 -59.92
C PRO A 4 23.73 -10.85 -59.18
N LYS A 5 22.69 -10.19 -59.73
CA LYS A 5 21.27 -10.30 -59.43
C LYS A 5 20.71 -11.64 -59.94
N ILE A 6 19.72 -12.23 -59.24
CA ILE A 6 18.59 -12.95 -59.87
C ILE A 6 17.32 -12.68 -59.08
N LEU A 7 16.26 -12.34 -59.80
CA LEU A 7 14.87 -12.20 -59.36
C LEU A 7 14.05 -13.37 -59.96
N ALA A 8 12.98 -13.73 -59.24
CA ALA A 8 11.76 -14.41 -59.68
C ALA A 8 11.70 -15.95 -59.58
N GLY A 9 10.86 -16.40 -58.63
CA GLY A 9 10.12 -17.65 -58.66
C GLY A 9 8.82 -17.43 -57.88
N ALA A 10 7.70 -17.31 -58.58
CA ALA A 10 6.37 -17.27 -57.98
C ALA A 10 5.84 -18.70 -57.80
N LEU A 11 5.16 -19.00 -56.69
CA LEU A 11 3.93 -19.81 -56.66
C LEU A 11 3.22 -19.66 -55.30
N ALA A 12 1.91 -19.49 -55.36
CA ALA A 12 1.01 -19.21 -54.25
C ALA A 12 0.79 -20.43 -53.34
N LEU A 13 0.50 -20.19 -52.05
CA LEU A 13 -0.39 -21.06 -51.28
C LEU A 13 -1.05 -20.28 -50.13
N SER A 14 -2.38 -20.21 -50.18
CA SER A 14 -3.35 -20.26 -49.07
C SER A 14 -3.12 -19.42 -47.81
N LEU A 15 -4.06 -18.52 -47.52
CA LEU A 15 -4.23 -17.88 -46.22
C LEU A 15 -4.30 -18.92 -45.09
N GLY A 16 -3.42 -18.77 -44.10
CA GLY A 16 -3.53 -19.46 -42.82
C GLY A 16 -4.49 -18.70 -41.90
N ALA A 17 -5.57 -19.34 -41.48
CA ALA A 17 -6.27 -18.99 -40.26
C ALA A 17 -5.59 -19.76 -39.12
N ALA A 18 -4.58 -19.14 -38.49
CA ALA A 18 -4.09 -19.62 -37.21
C ALA A 18 -4.99 -19.07 -36.11
N VAL A 19 -5.73 -19.98 -35.47
CA VAL A 19 -6.38 -19.74 -34.18
C VAL A 19 -5.27 -19.40 -33.18
N ILE A 20 -5.18 -18.14 -32.76
CA ILE A 20 -4.38 -17.78 -31.58
C ILE A 20 -5.22 -18.18 -30.36
N THR A 21 -4.89 -19.34 -29.82
CA THR A 21 -5.33 -19.78 -28.50
C THR A 21 -4.77 -18.86 -27.43
N GLY A 22 -5.66 -18.26 -26.63
CA GLY A 22 -5.46 -17.88 -25.23
C GLY A 22 -4.19 -17.09 -24.90
N VAL A 23 -4.29 -15.76 -24.92
CA VAL A 23 -3.47 -14.94 -24.02
C VAL A 23 -3.97 -15.27 -22.59
N PRO A 24 -3.13 -15.81 -21.67
CA PRO A 24 -3.56 -15.96 -20.30
C PRO A 24 -3.84 -14.57 -19.72
N ALA A 25 -5.01 -14.43 -19.09
CA ALA A 25 -5.41 -13.22 -18.40
C ALA A 25 -4.27 -12.79 -17.45
N GLN A 26 -3.66 -11.63 -17.72
CA GLN A 26 -2.86 -10.95 -16.72
C GLN A 26 -3.81 -10.61 -15.57
N ALA A 27 -3.45 -11.00 -14.34
CA ALA A 27 -4.18 -10.61 -13.16
C ALA A 27 -4.30 -9.07 -13.15
N GLU A 28 -5.54 -8.58 -13.13
CA GLU A 28 -5.83 -7.16 -12.90
C GLU A 28 -5.24 -6.77 -11.54
N PRO A 29 -4.52 -5.62 -11.43
CA PRO A 29 -4.06 -5.14 -10.14
C PRO A 29 -5.25 -5.02 -9.19
N GLN A 30 -5.15 -5.60 -7.99
CA GLN A 30 -6.17 -5.52 -6.94
C GLN A 30 -6.35 -4.03 -6.62
N GLN A 31 -7.46 -3.41 -7.04
CA GLN A 31 -7.67 -1.98 -6.86
C GLN A 31 -8.11 -1.69 -5.43
N HIS A 32 -7.37 -0.85 -4.71
CA HIS A 32 -7.87 -0.24 -3.48
C HIS A 32 -9.11 0.60 -3.79
N PRO A 33 -10.18 0.50 -3.00
CA PRO A 33 -11.32 1.39 -3.16
C PRO A 33 -10.83 2.83 -3.02
N SER A 34 -11.02 3.63 -4.07
CA SER A 34 -10.74 5.07 -4.02
C SER A 34 -11.65 5.70 -2.97
N PHE A 35 -11.12 6.67 -2.20
CA PHE A 35 -11.91 7.55 -1.33
C PHE A 35 -12.96 8.28 -2.17
N THR A 36 -14.11 7.64 -2.33
CA THR A 36 -15.19 8.14 -3.15
C THR A 36 -15.96 9.11 -2.28
N THR A 37 -16.01 10.37 -2.69
CA THR A 37 -16.79 11.40 -1.97
C THR A 37 -18.21 10.91 -1.68
N THR A 38 -18.75 11.27 -0.52
CA THR A 38 -20.07 10.86 -0.02
C THR A 38 -21.18 10.99 -1.09
N ALA A 39 -21.09 11.99 -1.97
CA ALA A 39 -22.05 12.18 -3.07
C ALA A 39 -22.03 11.10 -4.17
N GLN A 40 -20.87 10.46 -4.44
CA GLN A 40 -20.76 9.39 -5.42
C GLN A 40 -21.16 8.02 -4.84
N MET A 41 -20.88 7.77 -3.55
CA MET A 41 -21.34 6.55 -2.85
C MET A 41 -22.88 6.49 -2.76
N VAL A 42 -23.53 7.63 -2.51
CA VAL A 42 -25.01 7.70 -2.43
C VAL A 42 -25.68 7.45 -3.78
N ASN A 43 -25.01 7.75 -4.90
CA ASN A 43 -25.59 7.57 -6.24
C ASN A 43 -25.42 6.14 -6.80
N LEU A 44 -24.45 5.37 -6.29
CA LEU A 44 -24.28 3.94 -6.64
C LEU A 44 -25.14 3.03 -5.76
N ALA A 45 -25.39 3.40 -4.50
CA ALA A 45 -26.22 2.62 -3.57
C ALA A 45 -27.73 2.68 -3.87
N ARG A 46 -28.23 3.68 -4.61
CA ARG A 46 -29.68 3.86 -4.84
C ARG A 46 -30.23 3.04 -6.01
N VAL A 47 -29.40 2.38 -6.82
CA VAL A 47 -29.86 1.61 -8.00
C VAL A 47 -29.99 0.10 -7.75
N ALA A 48 -29.54 -0.43 -6.61
CA ALA A 48 -29.72 -1.84 -6.26
C ALA A 48 -30.06 -2.02 -4.78
N ALA A 49 -31.29 -1.66 -4.40
CA ALA A 49 -31.84 -2.01 -3.10
C ALA A 49 -32.24 -3.49 -3.07
N ASP A 50 -31.25 -4.37 -2.91
CA ASP A 50 -31.33 -5.48 -1.97
C ASP A 50 -30.34 -5.15 -0.85
N ASP A 51 -30.77 -5.38 0.39
CA ASP A 51 -30.19 -5.05 1.69
C ASP A 51 -28.71 -5.46 1.87
N TYR A 52 -27.77 -4.77 1.21
CA TYR A 52 -26.34 -4.99 1.41
C TYR A 52 -25.90 -4.29 2.71
N GLU A 53 -26.08 -4.99 3.84
CA GLU A 53 -25.43 -4.60 5.09
C GLU A 53 -23.92 -4.86 4.98
N VAL A 54 -23.13 -3.80 5.09
CA VAL A 54 -21.68 -3.92 5.22
C VAL A 54 -21.37 -4.69 6.51
N THR A 55 -20.62 -5.77 6.39
CA THR A 55 -20.37 -6.69 7.50
C THR A 55 -19.08 -6.35 8.25
N LEU A 56 -19.18 -6.21 9.58
CA LEU A 56 -18.05 -6.11 10.51
C LEU A 56 -17.79 -7.46 11.16
N ARG A 57 -16.81 -8.21 10.64
CA ARG A 57 -16.50 -9.58 11.06
C ARG A 57 -15.02 -9.73 11.39
N GLY A 58 -14.65 -10.93 11.86
CA GLY A 58 -13.25 -11.30 12.05
C GLY A 58 -12.43 -10.32 12.89
N ALA A 59 -11.12 -10.32 12.63
CA ALA A 59 -10.15 -9.53 13.37
C ALA A 59 -10.30 -8.02 13.14
N ILE A 60 -10.71 -7.59 11.94
CA ILE A 60 -10.94 -6.17 11.63
C ILE A 60 -12.15 -5.66 12.41
N GLY A 61 -13.28 -6.39 12.39
CA GLY A 61 -14.46 -6.03 13.16
C GLY A 61 -14.21 -6.04 14.68
N ASP A 62 -13.43 -6.99 15.18
CA ASP A 62 -13.03 -7.02 16.61
C ASP A 62 -12.16 -5.81 16.98
N TYR A 63 -11.19 -5.47 16.12
CA TYR A 63 -10.34 -4.31 16.30
C TYR A 63 -11.17 -3.01 16.28
N PHE A 64 -12.05 -2.83 15.28
CA PHE A 64 -12.98 -1.70 15.20
C PHE A 64 -13.76 -1.52 16.50
N ARG A 65 -14.42 -2.58 16.99
CA ARG A 65 -15.24 -2.53 18.21
C ARG A 65 -14.45 -2.19 19.47
N THR A 66 -13.18 -2.58 19.53
CA THR A 66 -12.34 -2.38 20.72
C THR A 66 -11.56 -1.06 20.71
N HIS A 67 -11.47 -0.38 19.56
CA HIS A 67 -10.70 0.86 19.38
C HIS A 67 -11.58 2.09 19.12
N GLY A 68 -12.79 2.09 19.70
CA GLY A 68 -13.71 3.24 19.66
C GLY A 68 -14.85 3.12 18.64
N GLY A 69 -14.82 2.10 17.78
CA GLY A 69 -15.88 1.81 16.82
C GLY A 69 -16.25 3.02 15.97
N GLU A 70 -17.55 3.17 15.73
CA GLU A 70 -18.10 4.24 14.89
C GLU A 70 -17.74 5.65 15.39
N ALA A 71 -17.57 5.83 16.71
CA ALA A 71 -17.18 7.14 17.25
C ALA A 71 -15.75 7.56 16.87
N HIS A 72 -14.89 6.61 16.50
CA HIS A 72 -13.52 6.88 16.10
C HIS A 72 -13.30 6.71 14.59
N PHE A 73 -13.72 5.57 14.04
CA PHE A 73 -13.50 5.23 12.63
C PHE A 73 -14.66 5.68 11.72
N GLY A 74 -15.83 5.93 12.30
CA GLY A 74 -17.06 6.19 11.56
C GLY A 74 -17.70 4.92 10.98
N GLU A 75 -18.60 5.08 10.01
CA GLU A 75 -19.35 3.97 9.42
C GLU A 75 -18.45 3.15 8.45
N PRO A 76 -18.59 1.81 8.42
CA PRO A 76 -17.87 0.99 7.46
C PRO A 76 -18.42 1.25 6.05
N LEU A 77 -17.53 1.58 5.11
CA LEU A 77 -17.90 1.96 3.73
C LEU A 77 -17.97 0.76 2.76
N ALA A 78 -17.30 -0.33 3.09
CA ALA A 78 -17.24 -1.54 2.28
C ALA A 78 -17.04 -2.78 3.15
N ASP A 79 -17.35 -3.96 2.61
CA ASP A 79 -16.95 -5.22 3.23
C ASP A 79 -15.42 -5.34 3.24
N GLU A 80 -14.89 -6.19 4.12
CA GLU A 80 -13.48 -6.59 4.06
C GLU A 80 -13.14 -7.15 2.65
N TRP A 81 -12.08 -6.62 2.04
CA TRP A 81 -11.54 -7.13 0.78
C TRP A 81 -10.22 -7.86 1.01
N PRO A 82 -9.93 -8.92 0.24
CA PRO A 82 -8.66 -9.63 0.34
C PRO A 82 -7.50 -8.77 -0.18
N LEU A 83 -6.33 -8.95 0.42
CA LEU A 83 -5.07 -8.30 0.06
C LEU A 83 -3.95 -9.35 -0.08
N GLU A 84 -2.76 -8.91 -0.51
CA GLU A 84 -1.60 -9.80 -0.71
C GLU A 84 -1.21 -10.58 0.56
N ASP A 85 -0.44 -11.67 0.41
CA ASP A 85 0.09 -12.43 1.55
C ASP A 85 -0.99 -12.95 2.54
N GLY A 86 -2.25 -13.01 2.10
CA GLY A 86 -3.39 -13.47 2.89
C GLY A 86 -3.97 -12.42 3.83
N GLY A 87 -3.67 -11.14 3.61
CA GLY A 87 -4.25 -10.04 4.39
C GLY A 87 -5.64 -9.63 3.93
N ALA A 88 -6.21 -8.65 4.63
CA ALA A 88 -7.47 -8.02 4.32
C ALA A 88 -7.48 -6.55 4.73
N GLY A 89 -8.33 -5.74 4.10
CA GLY A 89 -8.57 -4.34 4.47
C GLY A 89 -10.06 -4.03 4.55
N GLN A 90 -10.43 -3.05 5.37
CA GLN A 90 -11.78 -2.50 5.41
C GLN A 90 -11.73 -0.97 5.58
N GLN A 91 -12.50 -0.25 4.77
CA GLN A 91 -12.52 1.22 4.72
C GLN A 91 -13.65 1.77 5.58
N PHE A 92 -13.38 2.90 6.23
CA PHE A 92 -14.32 3.63 7.06
C PHE A 92 -14.38 5.10 6.64
N ASP A 93 -15.49 5.77 6.94
CA ASP A 93 -15.78 7.11 6.41
C ASP A 93 -15.03 8.25 7.12
N ASN A 94 -14.48 8.02 8.31
CA ASN A 94 -13.66 9.01 9.03
C ASN A 94 -12.17 8.94 8.64
N GLY A 95 -11.88 8.60 7.38
CA GLY A 95 -10.52 8.62 6.84
C GLY A 95 -9.64 7.42 7.21
N TYR A 96 -10.19 6.32 7.75
CA TYR A 96 -9.39 5.15 8.13
C TYR A 96 -9.57 3.96 7.19
N ILE A 97 -8.50 3.17 7.05
CA ILE A 97 -8.60 1.76 6.67
C ILE A 97 -8.00 0.94 7.81
N ILE A 98 -8.74 -0.06 8.29
CA ILE A 98 -8.19 -1.08 9.17
C ILE A 98 -7.67 -2.21 8.29
N TYR A 99 -6.38 -2.50 8.43
CA TYR A 99 -5.71 -3.60 7.75
C TYR A 99 -5.53 -4.76 8.72
N TRP A 100 -5.63 -5.98 8.20
CA TRP A 100 -5.26 -7.20 8.92
C TRP A 100 -4.33 -8.07 8.08
N SER A 101 -3.34 -8.68 8.72
CA SER A 101 -2.56 -9.77 8.13
C SER A 101 -2.27 -10.85 9.17
N PRO A 102 -1.99 -12.11 8.76
CA PRO A 102 -1.59 -13.15 9.70
C PRO A 102 -0.24 -12.86 10.38
N GLN A 103 0.59 -11.96 9.85
CA GLN A 103 1.90 -11.61 10.41
C GLN A 103 1.83 -10.45 11.42
N THR A 104 0.92 -9.49 11.22
CA THR A 104 0.86 -8.28 12.04
C THR A 104 -0.39 -8.19 12.92
N GLY A 105 -1.49 -8.84 12.56
CA GLY A 105 -2.78 -8.61 13.20
C GLY A 105 -3.50 -7.40 12.59
N ALA A 106 -4.54 -6.91 13.28
CA ALA A 106 -5.36 -5.80 12.80
C ALA A 106 -4.88 -4.47 13.37
N PHE A 107 -4.65 -3.47 12.52
CA PHE A 107 -4.27 -2.10 12.90
C PHE A 107 -4.79 -1.08 11.88
N ALA A 108 -5.01 0.15 12.34
CA ALA A 108 -5.55 1.22 11.53
C ALA A 108 -4.46 2.08 10.89
N VAL A 109 -4.72 2.55 9.67
CA VAL A 109 -3.95 3.61 9.01
C VAL A 109 -4.88 4.81 8.80
N ASP A 110 -4.45 5.98 9.27
CA ASP A 110 -5.13 7.26 9.07
C ASP A 110 -4.72 7.86 7.71
N PHE A 111 -5.68 7.96 6.80
CA PHE A 111 -5.49 8.45 5.45
C PHE A 111 -5.83 9.92 5.24
N ASP A 112 -6.25 10.61 6.30
CA ASP A 112 -6.28 12.08 6.36
C ASP A 112 -4.94 12.64 6.91
N GLY A 113 -4.11 11.76 7.48
CA GLY A 113 -2.76 12.05 7.97
C GLY A 113 -1.66 11.91 6.92
N ALA A 114 -0.53 12.57 7.17
CA ALA A 114 0.62 12.57 6.26
C ALA A 114 1.28 11.18 6.09
N ILE A 115 1.25 10.33 7.13
CA ILE A 115 1.83 8.98 7.05
C ILE A 115 0.98 8.08 6.15
N GLY A 116 -0.34 8.06 6.32
CA GLY A 116 -1.24 7.31 5.43
C GLY A 116 -1.19 7.83 3.99
N ASP A 117 -1.05 9.14 3.80
CA ASP A 117 -0.83 9.73 2.48
C ASP A 117 0.45 9.21 1.79
N THR A 118 1.58 9.14 2.51
CA THR A 118 2.83 8.58 1.97
C THR A 118 2.72 7.07 1.70
N TYR A 119 2.08 6.34 2.61
CA TYR A 119 1.80 4.91 2.43
C TYR A 119 0.98 4.66 1.16
N ARG A 120 -0.08 5.44 0.92
CA ARG A 120 -0.85 5.43 -0.34
C ARG A 120 0.01 5.75 -1.56
N GLN A 121 0.83 6.79 -1.50
CA GLN A 121 1.64 7.24 -2.63
C GLN A 121 2.68 6.20 -3.07
N GLY A 122 3.17 5.40 -2.14
CA GLY A 122 4.09 4.31 -2.45
C GLY A 122 3.41 2.95 -2.65
N ASP A 123 2.13 2.90 -3.02
CA ASP A 123 1.40 1.65 -3.35
C ASP A 123 1.12 0.73 -2.14
N TYR A 124 0.79 1.34 -0.99
CA TYR A 124 0.21 0.68 0.19
C TYR A 124 0.99 -0.57 0.65
N GLU A 125 0.28 -1.67 0.94
CA GLU A 125 0.86 -2.92 1.41
C GLU A 125 1.63 -3.70 0.35
N SER A 126 1.41 -3.39 -0.93
CA SER A 126 2.17 -3.98 -2.03
C SER A 126 3.65 -3.62 -1.91
N THR A 127 3.96 -2.39 -1.51
CA THR A 127 5.35 -1.93 -1.29
C THR A 127 5.79 -2.10 0.16
N TYR A 128 5.01 -1.61 1.12
CA TYR A 128 5.46 -1.48 2.51
C TYR A 128 4.91 -2.54 3.45
N GLY A 129 3.98 -3.36 2.97
CA GLY A 129 3.30 -4.37 3.78
C GLY A 129 2.28 -3.79 4.75
N TYR A 130 2.02 -4.52 5.82
CA TYR A 130 0.90 -4.25 6.72
C TYR A 130 1.34 -3.48 7.97
N PRO A 131 0.49 -2.60 8.54
CA PRO A 131 0.81 -1.89 9.77
C PRO A 131 1.12 -2.87 10.91
N LEU A 132 2.14 -2.54 11.70
CA LEU A 132 2.57 -3.27 12.90
C LEU A 132 1.90 -2.75 14.17
N PHE A 133 1.45 -1.49 14.14
CA PHE A 133 0.69 -0.81 15.18
C PHE A 133 0.08 0.46 14.57
N ASP A 134 -0.82 1.12 15.29
CA ASP A 134 -1.47 2.37 14.85
C ASP A 134 -0.48 3.53 14.80
N GLU A 135 -0.83 4.63 14.13
CA GLU A 135 0.00 5.83 14.20
C GLU A 135 0.13 6.31 15.66
N VAL A 136 1.35 6.60 16.11
CA VAL A 136 1.62 7.10 17.46
C VAL A 136 2.34 8.44 17.42
N ASN A 137 1.96 9.31 18.35
CA ASN A 137 2.71 10.54 18.61
C ASN A 137 4.05 10.21 19.29
N ILE A 138 5.12 10.80 18.77
CA ILE A 138 6.47 10.77 19.34
C ILE A 138 6.97 12.20 19.57
N PRO A 139 8.02 12.42 20.39
CA PRO A 139 8.54 13.77 20.59
C PRO A 139 8.89 14.45 19.25
N GLY A 140 8.20 15.55 18.95
CA GLY A 140 8.40 16.35 17.73
C GLY A 140 7.64 15.89 16.49
N GLY A 141 6.84 14.83 16.56
CA GLY A 141 6.16 14.30 15.37
C GLY A 141 5.31 13.05 15.62
N ALA A 142 5.15 12.24 14.59
CA ALA A 142 4.42 10.98 14.63
C ALA A 142 5.20 9.88 13.91
N MET A 143 4.84 8.62 14.19
CA MET A 143 5.37 7.47 13.47
C MET A 143 4.37 6.34 13.34
N GLN A 144 4.53 5.54 12.28
CA GLN A 144 3.89 4.24 12.13
C GLN A 144 4.85 3.28 11.45
N LYS A 145 4.81 2.00 11.81
CA LYS A 145 5.64 0.97 11.17
C LYS A 145 4.80 -0.03 10.41
N PHE A 146 5.37 -0.51 9.30
CA PHE A 146 4.77 -1.49 8.40
C PHE A 146 5.74 -2.64 8.18
N TYR A 147 5.23 -3.86 8.05
CA TYR A 147 6.04 -5.05 7.80
C TYR A 147 5.64 -5.72 6.49
N LYS A 148 6.61 -5.86 5.57
CA LYS A 148 6.44 -6.59 4.31
C LYS A 148 7.18 -7.93 4.37
N VAL A 149 6.42 -9.00 4.13
CA VAL A 149 6.96 -10.37 4.06
C VAL A 149 8.11 -10.42 3.05
N GLY A 150 9.25 -10.95 3.49
CA GLY A 150 10.46 -11.07 2.65
C GLY A 150 11.26 -9.78 2.44
N LYS A 151 10.82 -8.62 2.96
CA LYS A 151 11.54 -7.34 2.87
C LYS A 151 11.90 -6.75 4.24
N GLY A 152 11.07 -6.97 5.25
CA GLY A 152 11.28 -6.46 6.61
C GLY A 152 10.41 -5.23 6.92
N THR A 153 10.87 -4.41 7.85
CA THR A 153 10.10 -3.30 8.41
C THR A 153 10.42 -1.98 7.73
N TYR A 154 9.38 -1.20 7.43
CA TYR A 154 9.42 0.18 7.00
C TYR A 154 8.83 1.05 8.11
N ALA A 155 9.59 2.02 8.62
CA ALA A 155 9.13 2.95 9.62
C ALA A 155 8.91 4.32 8.98
N PHE A 156 7.67 4.79 9.01
CA PHE A 156 7.28 6.10 8.51
C PHE A 156 7.34 7.07 9.68
N TYR A 157 8.04 8.18 9.49
CA TYR A 157 8.15 9.25 10.45
C TYR A 157 7.64 10.53 9.82
N TRP A 158 6.87 11.31 10.58
CA TRP A 158 6.46 12.64 10.18
C TRP A 158 6.86 13.64 11.25
N SER A 159 7.36 14.81 10.85
CA SER A 159 7.46 15.99 11.71
C SER A 159 6.97 17.24 10.96
N PRO A 160 6.55 18.30 11.68
CA PRO A 160 6.21 19.58 11.04
C PRO A 160 7.37 20.18 10.24
N SER A 161 8.62 19.88 10.62
CA SER A 161 9.82 20.46 9.99
C SER A 161 10.34 19.68 8.78
N THR A 162 10.09 18.38 8.72
CA THR A 162 10.65 17.49 7.68
C THR A 162 9.59 16.93 6.74
N GLY A 163 8.31 16.93 7.15
CA GLY A 163 7.29 16.15 6.45
C GLY A 163 7.46 14.65 6.69
N PRO A 164 6.69 13.82 5.96
CA PRO A 164 6.72 12.36 6.09
C PRO A 164 7.87 11.74 5.30
N HIS A 165 8.63 10.84 5.93
CA HIS A 165 9.71 10.09 5.30
C HIS A 165 9.81 8.66 5.83
N THR A 166 10.27 7.75 4.98
CA THR A 166 10.41 6.33 5.32
C THR A 166 11.83 5.98 5.71
N VAL A 167 12.00 5.20 6.77
CA VAL A 167 13.26 4.56 7.14
C VAL A 167 13.09 3.05 6.95
N TRP A 168 13.91 2.45 6.08
CA TRP A 168 13.89 1.01 5.87
C TRP A 168 14.72 0.30 6.95
N GLU A 169 14.05 -0.20 7.99
CA GLU A 169 14.67 -0.89 9.12
C GLU A 169 15.16 -2.31 8.79
N GLY A 170 14.80 -2.84 7.61
CA GLY A 170 15.41 -4.06 7.06
C GLY A 170 16.84 -3.85 6.53
N GLY A 171 17.27 -2.60 6.34
CA GLY A 171 18.59 -2.22 5.85
C GLY A 171 19.58 -1.86 6.96
N ALA A 172 20.85 -1.69 6.58
CA ALA A 172 21.91 -1.34 7.53
C ALA A 172 21.74 0.07 8.12
N ILE A 173 21.24 1.03 7.33
CA ILE A 173 21.04 2.41 7.77
C ILE A 173 19.88 2.48 8.76
N GLY A 174 18.70 2.02 8.37
CA GLY A 174 17.52 2.03 9.26
C GLY A 174 17.69 1.16 10.51
N GLY A 175 18.37 0.01 10.38
CA GLY A 175 18.73 -0.83 11.52
C GLY A 175 19.61 -0.10 12.53
N ARG A 176 20.64 0.63 12.05
CA ARG A 176 21.51 1.45 12.90
C ARG A 176 20.79 2.66 13.51
N PHE A 177 20.01 3.37 12.70
CA PHE A 177 19.18 4.49 13.18
C PHE A 177 18.32 4.04 14.35
N THR A 178 17.63 2.91 14.21
CA THR A 178 16.73 2.37 15.25
C THR A 178 17.50 1.92 16.50
N SER A 179 18.62 1.21 16.35
CA SER A 179 19.38 0.68 17.49
C SER A 179 20.12 1.76 18.28
N GLU A 180 20.48 2.88 17.65
CA GLU A 180 21.22 3.99 18.27
C GLU A 180 20.31 5.12 18.79
N GLY A 181 18.98 4.91 18.85
CA GLY A 181 18.02 5.82 19.52
C GLY A 181 17.11 6.61 18.58
N GLY A 182 17.14 6.34 17.29
CA GLY A 182 16.21 6.86 16.29
C GLY A 182 16.15 8.38 16.26
N THR A 183 14.94 8.93 16.19
CA THR A 183 14.70 10.37 16.15
C THR A 183 15.22 11.11 17.38
N GLY A 184 15.42 10.43 18.51
CA GLY A 184 16.03 11.02 19.70
C GLY A 184 17.53 11.30 19.56
N THR A 185 18.22 10.56 18.69
CA THR A 185 19.68 10.68 18.50
C THR A 185 20.02 11.41 17.20
N PHE A 186 19.32 11.10 16.11
CA PHE A 186 19.60 11.62 14.78
C PHE A 186 18.56 12.63 14.28
N GLY A 187 17.53 12.93 15.08
CA GLY A 187 16.39 13.71 14.61
C GLY A 187 15.57 13.00 13.53
N PHE A 188 14.61 13.72 12.94
CA PHE A 188 13.73 13.14 11.94
C PHE A 188 14.46 12.95 10.59
N PRO A 189 14.11 11.91 9.81
CA PRO A 189 14.56 11.82 8.42
C PRO A 189 14.11 13.06 7.62
N THR A 190 14.95 13.49 6.69
CA THR A 190 14.73 14.66 5.81
C THR A 190 14.63 14.28 4.33
N GLY A 191 14.69 12.98 4.04
CA GLY A 191 14.65 12.36 2.73
C GLY A 191 14.60 10.85 2.84
N GLU A 192 14.29 10.19 1.74
CA GLU A 192 14.33 8.73 1.63
C GLU A 192 15.77 8.20 1.58
N GLU A 193 15.94 6.90 1.79
CA GLU A 193 17.24 6.25 1.57
C GLU A 193 17.60 6.24 0.07
N GLU A 194 18.74 6.84 -0.28
CA GLU A 194 19.24 6.93 -1.64
C GLU A 194 20.37 5.93 -1.90
N VAL A 195 20.18 5.10 -2.93
CA VAL A 195 21.20 4.15 -3.40
C VAL A 195 22.15 4.83 -4.38
N THR A 196 23.44 4.59 -4.18
CA THR A 196 24.55 5.07 -5.01
C THR A 196 25.39 3.89 -5.50
N PRO A 197 26.30 4.09 -6.48
CA PRO A 197 27.25 3.04 -6.87
C PRO A 197 28.18 2.55 -5.75
N TYR A 198 28.30 3.28 -4.64
CA TYR A 198 29.24 3.00 -3.55
C TYR A 198 28.56 2.57 -2.23
N GLY A 199 27.24 2.44 -2.23
CA GLY A 199 26.45 2.14 -1.02
C GLY A 199 25.14 2.91 -1.03
N ALA A 200 24.59 3.18 0.15
CA ALA A 200 23.40 4.01 0.31
C ALA A 200 23.63 5.06 1.40
N PHE A 201 22.81 6.10 1.41
CA PHE A 201 22.76 7.06 2.51
C PHE A 201 21.31 7.51 2.75
N GLN A 202 21.04 7.97 3.96
CA GLN A 202 19.82 8.67 4.31
C GLN A 202 20.19 9.84 5.22
N VAL A 203 19.49 10.97 5.07
CA VAL A 203 19.80 12.21 5.79
C VAL A 203 18.78 12.44 6.90
N PHE A 204 19.28 12.76 8.09
CA PHE A 204 18.51 13.06 9.30
C PHE A 204 18.92 14.45 9.84
N GLN A 205 18.15 15.03 10.76
CA GLN A 205 18.33 16.39 11.30
C GLN A 205 19.57 16.59 12.17
#